data_AF-A0A316LBL0-F1
#
_entry.id   AF-A0A316LBL0-F1
#
_cell.length_a   1.000
_cell.length_b   1.000
_cell.length_c   1.000
_cell.angle_alpha   90.00
_cell.angle_beta   90.00
_cell.angle_gamma   90.00
#
_symmetry.space_group_name_H-M   'P 1'
#
loop_
_entity.id
_entity.type
_entity.pdbx_description
1 polymer ?
#
loop_
_entity_poly.entity_id
_entity_poly.type
_entity_poly.pdbx_seq_one_letter_code
_entity_poly.pdbx_strand_id
1 'polypeptide(L)'
;GASDYATTHANTNKSTILTNLETWYTNNLKTYESVIDDNVWCNDKTNVTDTSYDPWGITPNGKGYAKNVTYYGATQRLVSKSKSAGGTGPSLKCNGELSKITSKVGLITADELAFAGYAIGTGNTTTYLQENATDTYWWSLSPGSFSGGLAGVWDVDGSSGHFYSDGVHGTLGVRPSISLKSTTSVTGEGTSSSPFIISM
;
A
#
# COMPACT_ATOMS: atom_id res chain seq x y z
N GLY A 1 16.85 -18.39 21.44
CA GLY A 1 16.22 -17.19 20.87
C GLY A 1 16.84 -16.94 19.50
N ALA A 2 16.07 -16.40 18.57
CA ALA A 2 16.55 -15.95 17.27
C ALA A 2 17.82 -15.07 17.42
N SER A 3 18.83 -15.32 16.58
CA SER A 3 20.14 -14.64 16.65
C SER A 3 20.23 -13.38 15.80
N ASP A 4 19.19 -13.08 15.01
CA ASP A 4 19.15 -11.92 14.12
C ASP A 4 17.79 -11.18 14.18
N TYR A 5 17.80 -9.93 13.72
CA TYR A 5 16.64 -9.05 13.72
C TYR A 5 15.52 -9.57 12.80
N ALA A 6 15.88 -10.09 11.62
CA ALA A 6 14.92 -10.56 10.63
C ALA A 6 14.06 -11.72 11.16
N THR A 7 14.69 -12.69 11.82
CA THR A 7 14.01 -13.85 12.42
C THR A 7 13.20 -13.47 13.65
N THR A 8 13.64 -12.50 14.44
CA THR A 8 12.89 -11.98 15.61
C THR A 8 11.63 -11.21 15.20
N HIS A 9 11.69 -10.50 14.07
CA HIS A 9 10.60 -9.68 13.56
C HIS A 9 9.85 -10.32 12.37
N ALA A 10 10.09 -11.61 12.12
CA ALA A 10 9.35 -12.36 11.13
C ALA A 10 7.88 -12.46 11.53
N ASN A 11 6.98 -11.93 10.70
CA ASN A 11 5.56 -12.06 10.95
C ASN A 11 5.08 -13.45 10.50
N THR A 12 4.95 -14.37 11.46
CA THR A 12 4.52 -15.75 11.22
C THR A 12 3.01 -15.92 11.22
N ASN A 13 2.26 -14.90 11.63
CA ASN A 13 0.80 -14.95 11.73
C ASN A 13 0.15 -14.16 10.59
N LYS A 14 -0.89 -14.73 9.99
CA LYS A 14 -1.71 -13.97 9.04
C LYS A 14 -2.49 -12.88 9.78
N SER A 15 -2.54 -11.69 9.19
CA SER A 15 -3.44 -10.64 9.65
C SER A 15 -4.88 -10.99 9.28
N THR A 16 -5.85 -10.46 10.02
CA THR A 16 -7.28 -10.59 9.69
C THR A 16 -7.58 -10.08 8.27
N ILE A 17 -6.93 -8.99 7.84
CA ILE A 17 -7.08 -8.46 6.48
C ILE A 17 -6.61 -9.48 5.43
N LEU A 18 -5.43 -10.08 5.62
CA LEU A 18 -4.92 -11.08 4.67
C LEU A 18 -5.85 -12.30 4.59
N THR A 19 -6.33 -12.80 5.73
CA THR A 19 -7.30 -13.90 5.76
C THR A 19 -8.59 -13.56 4.99
N ASN A 20 -9.10 -12.34 5.14
CA ASN A 20 -10.29 -11.88 4.43
C ASN A 20 -10.04 -11.74 2.93
N LEU A 21 -8.88 -11.21 2.52
CA LEU A 21 -8.50 -11.10 1.11
C LEU A 21 -8.38 -12.47 0.44
N GLU A 22 -7.70 -13.42 1.07
CA GLU A 22 -7.56 -14.79 0.56
C GLU A 22 -8.91 -15.50 0.43
N THR A 23 -9.81 -15.29 1.40
CA THR A 23 -11.19 -15.82 1.34
C THR A 23 -11.96 -15.18 0.18
N TRP A 24 -11.90 -13.86 0.03
CA TRP A 24 -12.53 -13.15 -1.08
C TRP A 24 -11.99 -13.62 -2.43
N TYR A 25 -10.67 -13.77 -2.56
CA TYR A 25 -10.03 -14.30 -3.78
C TYR A 25 -10.53 -15.71 -4.10
N THR A 26 -10.56 -16.60 -3.12
CA THR A 26 -11.00 -17.98 -3.30
C THR A 26 -12.45 -18.06 -3.78
N ASN A 27 -13.32 -17.19 -3.26
CA ASN A 27 -14.75 -17.20 -3.60
C ASN A 27 -15.06 -16.54 -4.94
N ASN A 28 -14.26 -15.56 -5.37
CA ASN A 28 -14.58 -14.72 -6.54
C ASN A 28 -13.67 -14.96 -7.74
N LEU A 29 -12.39 -15.29 -7.51
CA LEU A 29 -11.35 -15.26 -8.54
C LEU A 29 -10.65 -16.60 -8.79
N LYS A 30 -10.95 -17.64 -8.01
CA LYS A 30 -10.27 -18.95 -8.11
C LYS A 30 -10.35 -19.57 -9.51
N THR A 31 -11.45 -19.40 -10.22
CA THR A 31 -11.61 -19.94 -11.59
C THR A 31 -10.70 -19.27 -12.62
N TYR A 32 -10.15 -18.09 -12.31
CA TYR A 32 -9.28 -17.29 -13.20
C TYR A 32 -7.79 -17.47 -12.86
N GLU A 33 -7.44 -18.44 -12.01
CA GLU A 33 -6.08 -18.64 -11.51
C GLU A 33 -5.05 -18.90 -12.63
N SER A 34 -5.49 -19.39 -13.79
CA SER A 34 -4.63 -19.60 -14.96
C SER A 34 -4.03 -18.32 -15.54
N VAL A 35 -4.70 -17.18 -15.39
CA VAL A 35 -4.28 -15.86 -15.93
C VAL A 35 -3.73 -14.91 -14.87
N ILE A 36 -3.90 -15.26 -13.59
CA ILE A 36 -3.41 -14.49 -12.43
C ILE A 36 -1.98 -14.92 -12.10
N ASP A 37 -1.12 -13.94 -11.89
CA ASP A 37 0.29 -14.17 -11.57
C ASP A 37 0.49 -14.56 -10.11
N ASP A 38 1.49 -15.40 -9.87
CA ASP A 38 1.95 -15.75 -8.53
C ASP A 38 2.93 -14.69 -8.04
N ASN A 39 2.42 -13.46 -7.88
CA ASN A 39 3.27 -12.34 -7.49
C ASN A 39 3.46 -12.25 -5.99
N VAL A 40 4.67 -11.83 -5.65
CA VAL A 40 5.00 -11.37 -4.31
C VAL A 40 4.55 -9.92 -4.20
N TRP A 41 3.67 -9.63 -3.25
CA TRP A 41 3.31 -8.24 -2.95
C TRP A 41 4.45 -7.56 -2.21
N CYS A 42 4.92 -6.45 -2.78
CA CYS A 42 6.08 -5.73 -2.28
C CYS A 42 5.62 -4.62 -1.34
N ASN A 43 5.61 -4.93 -0.05
CA ASN A 43 5.45 -3.90 0.96
C ASN A 43 6.82 -3.36 1.38
N ASP A 44 7.16 -2.17 0.90
CA ASP A 44 8.37 -1.48 1.31
C ASP A 44 8.26 -0.95 2.74
N LYS A 45 9.01 -1.60 3.64
CA LYS A 45 9.12 -1.25 5.06
C LYS A 45 10.47 -0.63 5.40
N THR A 46 11.21 -0.15 4.40
CA THR A 46 12.49 0.54 4.66
C THR A 46 12.25 1.75 5.54
N ASN A 47 13.11 1.90 6.55
CA ASN A 47 13.08 3.05 7.44
C ASN A 47 13.77 4.23 6.76
N VAL A 48 13.19 5.42 6.91
CA VAL A 48 13.87 6.67 6.55
C VAL A 48 14.91 6.96 7.63
N THR A 49 16.18 6.89 7.26
CA THR A 49 17.31 7.11 8.18
C THR A 49 17.71 8.58 8.28
N ASP A 50 17.31 9.42 7.33
CA ASP A 50 17.51 10.88 7.36
C ASP A 50 16.65 11.50 8.47
N THR A 51 17.25 11.82 9.61
CA THR A 51 16.57 12.44 10.75
C THR A 51 16.18 13.89 10.51
N SER A 52 16.72 14.54 9.46
CA SER A 52 16.30 15.88 9.05
C SER A 52 15.04 15.87 8.17
N TYR A 53 14.58 14.69 7.76
CA TYR A 53 13.30 14.52 7.09
C TYR A 53 12.18 14.46 8.15
N ASP A 54 11.58 15.61 8.46
CA ASP A 54 10.51 15.70 9.46
C ASP A 54 9.32 16.58 9.01
N PRO A 55 8.54 16.13 7.99
CA PRO A 55 7.42 16.92 7.46
C PRO A 55 6.29 17.20 8.46
N TRP A 56 6.17 16.41 9.53
CA TRP A 56 5.12 16.56 10.53
C TRP A 56 5.63 16.90 11.92
N GLY A 57 6.93 17.19 12.09
CA GLY A 57 7.49 17.56 13.39
C GLY A 57 7.47 16.44 14.42
N ILE A 58 7.49 15.17 14.00
CA ILE A 58 7.43 14.01 14.91
C ILE A 58 8.80 13.66 15.49
N THR A 59 9.88 14.32 15.03
CA THR A 59 11.26 14.13 15.49
C THR A 59 11.74 12.67 15.32
N PRO A 60 11.85 12.17 14.08
CA PRO A 60 12.29 10.80 13.82
C PRO A 60 13.76 10.61 14.22
N ASN A 61 14.12 9.39 14.64
CA ASN A 61 15.50 9.08 15.04
C ASN A 61 16.25 8.15 14.09
N GLY A 62 15.63 7.80 12.96
CA GLY A 62 16.23 6.99 11.90
C GLY A 62 16.42 5.51 12.22
N LYS A 63 15.98 5.04 13.39
CA LYS A 63 16.17 3.64 13.83
C LYS A 63 15.03 2.73 13.39
N GLY A 64 13.78 3.19 13.55
CA GLY A 64 12.57 2.49 13.09
C GLY A 64 12.35 1.08 13.65
N TYR A 65 12.69 0.86 14.93
CA TYR A 65 12.35 -0.34 15.69
C TYR A 65 11.94 0.01 17.13
N ALA A 66 11.19 -0.89 17.80
CA ALA A 66 10.67 -0.68 19.16
C ALA A 66 9.79 0.58 19.30
N LYS A 67 10.15 1.53 20.18
CA LYS A 67 9.40 2.78 20.43
C LYS A 67 9.91 3.97 19.61
N ASN A 68 10.83 3.72 18.69
CA ASN A 68 11.51 4.77 17.95
C ASN A 68 10.59 5.39 16.89
N VAL A 69 10.50 6.72 16.89
CA VAL A 69 9.73 7.45 15.89
C VAL A 69 10.40 7.32 14.52
N THR A 70 9.63 6.97 13.50
CA THR A 70 10.15 6.73 12.14
C THR A 70 9.14 7.10 11.06
N TYR A 71 9.68 7.48 9.90
CA TYR A 71 8.96 7.44 8.62
C TYR A 71 9.38 6.19 7.84
N TYR A 72 8.50 5.72 6.97
CA TYR A 72 8.80 4.65 6.04
C TYR A 72 9.07 5.19 4.63
N GLY A 73 9.76 4.40 3.81
CA GLY A 73 10.23 4.82 2.49
C GLY A 73 9.15 5.39 1.57
N ALA A 74 7.95 4.82 1.59
CA ALA A 74 6.80 5.34 0.84
C ALA A 74 6.51 6.82 1.16
N THR A 75 6.57 7.19 2.44
CA THR A 75 6.33 8.56 2.87
C THR A 75 7.36 9.53 2.31
N GLN A 76 8.65 9.19 2.34
CA GLN A 76 9.71 10.04 1.79
C GLN A 76 9.65 10.14 0.26
N ARG A 77 9.14 9.12 -0.43
CA ARG A 77 8.92 9.16 -1.88
C ARG A 77 7.80 10.12 -2.25
N LEU A 78 6.72 10.11 -1.48
CA LEU A 78 5.49 10.86 -1.81
C LEU A 78 5.50 12.30 -1.29
N VAL A 79 6.11 12.53 -0.13
CA VAL A 79 6.01 13.79 0.61
C VAL A 79 7.37 14.49 0.73
N SER A 80 7.38 15.80 0.48
CA SER A 80 8.55 16.65 0.67
C SER A 80 8.77 16.98 2.15
N LYS A 81 9.96 17.48 2.51
CA LYS A 81 10.22 17.99 3.87
C LYS A 81 9.27 19.11 4.31
N SER A 82 8.68 19.83 3.34
CA SER A 82 7.74 20.92 3.59
C SER A 82 6.28 20.47 3.65
N LYS A 83 6.01 19.16 3.83
CA LYS A 83 4.67 18.58 3.94
C LYS A 83 3.81 18.80 2.67
N SER A 84 4.44 18.82 1.51
CA SER A 84 3.77 18.90 0.21
C SER A 84 3.99 17.62 -0.60
N ALA A 85 3.19 17.42 -1.65
CA ALA A 85 3.52 16.41 -2.66
C ALA A 85 4.89 16.70 -3.29
N GLY A 86 5.58 15.64 -3.74
CA GLY A 86 6.87 15.74 -4.43
C GLY A 86 8.06 15.46 -3.51
N GLY A 87 8.09 14.25 -2.92
CA GLY A 87 9.25 13.71 -2.22
C GLY A 87 10.36 13.23 -3.17
N THR A 88 10.99 12.09 -2.88
CA THR A 88 12.03 11.49 -3.74
C THR A 88 11.50 10.80 -5.00
N GLY A 89 10.17 10.71 -5.15
CA GLY A 89 9.47 10.15 -6.31
C GLY A 89 9.02 8.70 -6.11
N PRO A 90 7.81 8.32 -6.58
CA PRO A 90 7.26 6.97 -6.39
C PRO A 90 8.06 5.92 -7.16
N SER A 91 8.04 4.68 -6.66
CA SER A 91 8.80 3.56 -7.21
C SER A 91 8.04 2.25 -7.12
N LEU A 92 7.97 1.52 -8.25
CA LEU A 92 7.45 0.15 -8.31
C LEU A 92 8.54 -0.90 -8.02
N LYS A 93 9.76 -0.49 -7.68
CA LYS A 93 10.85 -1.43 -7.38
C LYS A 93 10.56 -2.18 -6.08
N CYS A 94 10.49 -3.49 -6.21
CA CYS A 94 10.49 -4.41 -5.08
C CYS A 94 11.91 -4.56 -4.52
N ASN A 95 12.31 -3.69 -3.61
CA ASN A 95 13.62 -3.75 -2.97
C ASN A 95 13.60 -4.87 -1.91
N GLY A 96 13.97 -6.07 -2.34
CA GLY A 96 13.84 -7.30 -1.58
C GLY A 96 14.43 -7.24 -0.17
N GLU A 97 13.63 -7.69 0.80
CA GLU A 97 13.93 -8.76 1.79
C GLU A 97 12.88 -8.82 2.92
N LEU A 98 12.06 -7.79 3.12
CA LEU A 98 11.37 -7.64 4.41
C LEU A 98 9.88 -8.00 4.48
N SER A 99 9.17 -8.24 3.37
CA SER A 99 7.79 -8.77 3.43
C SER A 99 7.36 -9.37 2.10
N LYS A 100 7.72 -10.63 1.86
CA LYS A 100 7.10 -11.39 0.79
C LYS A 100 5.76 -11.90 1.30
N ILE A 101 4.66 -11.21 0.97
CA ILE A 101 3.34 -11.80 1.13
C ILE A 101 3.16 -12.71 -0.08
N THR A 102 3.35 -14.01 0.11
CA THR A 102 3.08 -15.03 -0.90
C THR A 102 1.57 -15.27 -0.95
N SER A 103 0.87 -14.43 -1.70
CA SER A 103 -0.58 -14.49 -1.92
C SER A 103 -0.89 -13.99 -3.32
N LYS A 104 -1.84 -14.64 -4.00
CA LYS A 104 -2.32 -14.18 -5.32
C LYS A 104 -3.14 -12.88 -5.26
N VAL A 105 -3.45 -12.41 -4.06
CA VAL A 105 -4.17 -11.17 -3.80
C VAL A 105 -3.44 -10.34 -2.74
N GLY A 106 -3.43 -9.02 -2.93
CA GLY A 106 -2.85 -8.06 -2.01
C GLY A 106 -3.65 -6.77 -1.99
N LEU A 107 -2.99 -5.68 -1.65
CA LEU A 107 -3.56 -4.33 -1.66
C LEU A 107 -2.68 -3.42 -2.52
N ILE A 108 -3.30 -2.39 -3.08
CA ILE A 108 -2.58 -1.33 -3.79
C ILE A 108 -1.64 -0.60 -2.83
N THR A 109 -0.47 -0.22 -3.33
CA THR A 109 0.55 0.56 -2.60
C THR A 109 0.35 2.05 -2.78
N ALA A 110 0.87 2.85 -1.86
CA ALA A 110 0.86 4.31 -1.96
C ALA A 110 1.62 4.82 -3.20
N ASP A 111 2.67 4.10 -3.63
CA ASP A 111 3.39 4.39 -4.87
C ASP A 111 2.52 4.16 -6.12
N GLU A 112 1.78 3.05 -6.18
CA GLU A 112 0.82 2.78 -7.28
C GLU A 112 -0.31 3.82 -7.30
N LEU A 113 -0.78 4.26 -6.12
CA LEU A 113 -1.74 5.35 -6.02
C LEU A 113 -1.18 6.65 -6.59
N ALA A 114 0.08 6.97 -6.29
CA ALA A 114 0.72 8.14 -6.88
C ALA A 114 0.84 8.05 -8.40
N PHE A 115 1.16 6.87 -8.95
CA PHE A 115 1.13 6.64 -10.40
C PHE A 115 -0.27 6.74 -11.00
N ALA A 116 -1.31 6.39 -10.24
CA ALA A 116 -2.72 6.60 -10.62
C ALA A 116 -3.17 8.07 -10.50
N GLY A 117 -2.27 8.99 -10.12
CA GLY A 117 -2.53 10.42 -10.05
C GLY A 117 -3.00 10.92 -8.69
N TYR A 118 -2.87 10.14 -7.61
CA TYR A 118 -3.08 10.65 -6.26
C TYR A 118 -1.87 11.46 -5.79
N ALA A 119 -2.14 12.52 -5.05
CA ALA A 119 -1.12 13.29 -4.36
C ALA A 119 -1.63 13.74 -2.99
N ILE A 120 -0.71 13.88 -2.04
CA ILE A 120 -1.06 14.26 -0.68
C ILE A 120 -1.80 15.61 -0.68
N GLY A 121 -2.96 15.63 -0.03
CA GLY A 121 -3.75 16.86 0.14
C GLY A 121 -4.47 17.39 -1.09
N THR A 122 -4.43 16.72 -2.25
CA THR A 122 -5.02 17.23 -3.50
C THR A 122 -6.42 16.69 -3.80
N GLY A 123 -6.80 15.52 -3.27
CA GLY A 123 -8.11 14.89 -3.51
C GLY A 123 -8.33 14.49 -4.97
N ASN A 124 -8.12 13.22 -5.34
CA ASN A 124 -8.38 12.76 -6.72
C ASN A 124 -9.69 11.98 -6.81
N THR A 125 -10.74 12.66 -7.28
CA THR A 125 -12.10 12.09 -7.39
C THR A 125 -12.38 11.42 -8.74
N THR A 126 -11.50 11.62 -9.74
CA THR A 126 -11.77 11.25 -11.14
C THR A 126 -11.19 9.90 -11.56
N THR A 127 -10.45 9.25 -10.67
CA THR A 127 -9.84 7.94 -10.93
C THR A 127 -10.84 6.80 -10.75
N TYR A 128 -10.68 5.71 -11.52
CA TYR A 128 -11.50 4.49 -11.39
C TYR A 128 -11.44 3.90 -9.97
N LEU A 129 -10.38 4.19 -9.22
CA LEU A 129 -10.23 3.78 -7.82
C LEU A 129 -11.23 4.47 -6.88
N GLN A 130 -11.92 5.52 -7.33
CA GLN A 130 -13.04 6.14 -6.62
C GLN A 130 -14.40 5.56 -7.03
N GLU A 131 -14.48 4.84 -8.16
CA GLU A 131 -15.72 4.21 -8.57
C GLU A 131 -16.16 3.18 -7.52
N ASN A 132 -17.35 3.37 -6.99
CA ASN A 132 -17.95 2.56 -5.91
C ASN A 132 -17.18 2.56 -4.57
N ALA A 133 -16.23 3.48 -4.33
CA ALA A 133 -15.75 3.78 -2.98
C ALA A 133 -16.29 5.14 -2.56
N THR A 134 -17.56 5.20 -2.16
CA THR A 134 -18.23 6.48 -1.87
C THR A 134 -18.39 6.77 -0.38
N ASP A 135 -18.32 5.75 0.48
CA ASP A 135 -18.87 5.86 1.84
C ASP A 135 -17.84 5.62 2.95
N THR A 136 -16.58 5.29 2.61
CA THR A 136 -15.55 4.98 3.60
C THR A 136 -14.13 5.14 3.06
N TYR A 137 -13.19 5.38 3.97
CA TYR A 137 -11.76 5.31 3.74
C TYR A 137 -11.33 3.88 3.45
N TRP A 138 -10.25 3.70 2.70
CA TRP A 138 -9.66 2.40 2.50
C TRP A 138 -8.13 2.44 2.58
N TRP A 139 -7.58 1.42 3.24
CA TRP A 139 -6.15 1.31 3.47
C TRP A 139 -5.42 0.81 2.22
N SER A 140 -4.27 1.43 1.95
CA SER A 140 -3.25 0.87 1.06
C SER A 140 -2.38 -0.16 1.82
N LEU A 141 -1.47 -0.82 1.10
CA LEU A 141 -0.48 -1.71 1.70
C LEU A 141 0.66 -0.94 2.42
N SER A 142 0.84 0.35 2.10
CA SER A 142 2.06 1.09 2.40
C SER A 142 2.04 1.72 3.79
N PRO A 143 3.05 1.46 4.63
CA PRO A 143 3.17 2.12 5.92
C PRO A 143 3.59 3.59 5.73
N GLY A 144 3.11 4.45 6.63
CA GLY A 144 3.37 5.89 6.60
C GLY A 144 4.43 6.29 7.62
N SER A 145 4.13 6.07 8.90
CA SER A 145 5.00 6.43 10.02
C SER A 145 4.73 5.55 11.23
N PHE A 146 5.60 5.62 12.24
CA PHE A 146 5.31 5.11 13.57
C PHE A 146 5.78 6.12 14.61
N SER A 147 4.92 6.45 15.59
CA SER A 147 5.25 7.39 16.66
C SER A 147 4.65 6.95 18.00
N GLY A 148 5.51 6.55 18.94
CA GLY A 148 5.13 6.34 20.34
C GLY A 148 4.04 5.29 20.61
N GLY A 149 3.68 4.44 19.64
CA GLY A 149 2.56 3.48 19.72
C GLY A 149 1.48 3.70 18.66
N LEU A 150 1.53 4.80 17.91
CA LEU A 150 0.66 5.08 16.78
C LEU A 150 1.34 4.61 15.49
N ALA A 151 0.72 3.66 14.79
CA ALA A 151 1.13 3.26 13.45
C ALA A 151 0.29 4.03 12.42
N GLY A 152 0.96 4.74 11.51
CA GLY A 152 0.33 5.39 10.36
C GLY A 152 0.43 4.52 9.12
N VAL A 153 -0.67 4.41 8.37
CA VAL A 153 -0.75 3.72 7.07
C VAL A 153 -1.31 4.70 6.05
N TRP A 154 -0.91 4.58 4.79
CA TRP A 154 -1.47 5.40 3.73
C TRP A 154 -2.86 4.92 3.34
N ASP A 155 -3.79 5.86 3.19
CA ASP A 155 -5.18 5.60 2.86
C ASP A 155 -5.74 6.64 1.91
N VAL A 156 -6.90 6.28 1.35
CA VAL A 156 -7.67 7.15 0.49
C VAL A 156 -9.08 7.25 1.02
N ASP A 157 -9.57 8.47 1.18
CA ASP A 157 -10.97 8.74 1.47
C ASP A 157 -11.83 8.43 0.25
N GLY A 158 -12.89 7.66 0.47
CA GLY A 158 -13.89 7.39 -0.55
C GLY A 158 -14.63 8.66 -0.93
N SER A 159 -15.06 8.77 -2.19
CA SER A 159 -15.73 9.92 -2.80
C SER A 159 -14.83 11.14 -2.98
N SER A 160 -14.16 11.61 -1.91
CA SER A 160 -13.32 12.82 -1.95
C SER A 160 -11.94 12.57 -2.56
N GLY A 161 -11.50 11.30 -2.59
CA GLY A 161 -10.19 10.92 -3.10
C GLY A 161 -9.03 11.52 -2.32
N HIS A 162 -9.27 11.98 -1.09
CA HIS A 162 -8.22 12.54 -0.25
C HIS A 162 -7.19 11.45 0.06
N PHE A 163 -5.94 11.70 -0.29
CA PHE A 163 -4.85 10.74 -0.11
C PHE A 163 -3.92 11.24 1.00
N TYR A 164 -3.82 10.47 2.09
CA TYR A 164 -3.06 10.86 3.26
C TYR A 164 -2.53 9.63 4.02
N SER A 165 -1.86 9.85 5.15
CA SER A 165 -1.52 8.78 6.08
C SER A 165 -2.20 9.01 7.41
N ASP A 166 -3.04 8.05 7.79
CA ASP A 166 -3.80 8.07 9.04
C ASP A 166 -3.41 6.94 10.01
N GLY A 167 -3.68 7.20 11.29
CA GLY A 167 -3.43 6.24 12.35
C GLY A 167 -4.31 5.01 12.22
N VAL A 168 -3.76 3.82 12.44
CA VAL A 168 -4.52 2.56 12.41
C VAL A 168 -5.25 2.38 13.75
N HIS A 169 -6.52 2.82 13.82
CA HIS A 169 -7.33 2.76 15.04
C HIS A 169 -8.76 2.24 14.83
N GLY A 170 -9.16 1.93 13.60
CA GLY A 170 -10.51 1.47 13.27
C GLY A 170 -10.55 0.50 12.08
N THR A 171 -11.69 -0.14 11.89
CA THR A 171 -11.98 -0.99 10.73
C THR A 171 -12.38 -0.11 9.55
N LEU A 172 -11.52 0.00 8.54
CA LEU A 172 -11.79 0.70 7.29
C LEU A 172 -11.82 -0.30 6.12
N GLY A 173 -12.20 0.19 4.94
CA GLY A 173 -12.24 -0.59 3.71
C GLY A 173 -10.85 -1.03 3.24
N VAL A 174 -10.86 -1.96 2.29
CA VAL A 174 -9.68 -2.36 1.52
C VAL A 174 -10.08 -2.56 0.07
N ARG A 175 -9.14 -2.31 -0.84
CA ARG A 175 -9.31 -2.62 -2.27
C ARG A 175 -8.36 -3.76 -2.65
N PRO A 176 -8.90 -4.98 -2.87
CA PRO A 176 -8.10 -6.11 -3.32
C PRO A 176 -7.38 -5.77 -4.62
N SER A 177 -6.10 -6.11 -4.70
CA SER A 177 -5.30 -6.00 -5.91
C SER A 177 -4.84 -7.39 -6.33
N ILE A 178 -4.79 -7.64 -7.64
CA ILE A 178 -4.24 -8.84 -8.27
C ILE A 178 -3.24 -8.44 -9.34
N SER A 179 -2.28 -9.30 -9.63
CA SER A 179 -1.44 -9.16 -10.83
C SER A 179 -1.87 -10.17 -11.88
N LEU A 180 -1.88 -9.75 -13.13
CA LEU A 180 -2.06 -10.65 -14.26
C LEU A 180 -0.69 -11.13 -14.74
N LYS A 181 -0.65 -12.35 -15.29
CA LYS A 181 0.56 -12.83 -15.98
C LYS A 181 0.88 -11.90 -17.14
N SER A 182 2.16 -11.67 -17.40
CA SER A 182 2.61 -10.83 -18.52
C SER A 182 2.17 -11.34 -19.89
N THR A 183 1.82 -12.62 -20.00
CA THR A 183 1.28 -13.25 -21.21
C THR A 183 -0.25 -13.15 -21.34
N THR A 184 -0.94 -12.65 -20.31
CA THR A 184 -2.39 -12.48 -20.35
C THR A 184 -2.72 -11.28 -21.23
N SER A 185 -3.45 -11.52 -22.33
CA SER A 185 -3.91 -10.44 -23.20
C SER A 185 -5.17 -9.80 -22.62
N VAL A 186 -5.20 -8.46 -22.66
CA VAL A 186 -6.34 -7.67 -22.20
C VAL A 186 -6.83 -6.78 -23.33
N THR A 187 -8.13 -6.54 -23.36
CA THR A 187 -8.76 -5.53 -24.23
C THR A 187 -9.44 -4.46 -23.36
N GLY A 188 -9.73 -3.29 -23.92
CA GLY A 188 -10.23 -2.14 -23.17
C GLY A 188 -9.12 -1.23 -22.65
N GLU A 189 -9.50 -0.08 -22.11
CA GLU A 189 -8.58 1.00 -21.73
C GLU A 189 -8.52 1.22 -20.21
N GLY A 190 -9.24 0.41 -19.43
CA GLY A 190 -9.25 0.47 -17.96
C GLY A 190 -10.13 1.59 -17.38
N THR A 191 -11.04 2.16 -18.16
CA THR A 191 -12.04 3.13 -17.68
C THR A 191 -13.35 2.44 -17.29
N SER A 192 -14.24 3.11 -16.55
CA SER A 192 -15.60 2.56 -16.27
C SER A 192 -16.37 2.18 -17.52
N SER A 193 -16.23 2.98 -18.59
CA SER A 193 -16.91 2.75 -19.86
C SER A 193 -16.21 1.72 -20.75
N SER A 194 -14.93 1.44 -20.51
CA SER A 194 -14.12 0.46 -21.23
C SER A 194 -13.18 -0.27 -20.26
N PRO A 195 -13.74 -1.12 -19.37
CA PRO A 195 -12.93 -1.84 -18.39
C PRO A 195 -12.03 -2.84 -19.09
N PHE A 196 -10.95 -3.26 -18.42
CA PHE A 196 -10.12 -4.33 -18.95
C PHE A 196 -10.89 -5.65 -18.98
N ILE A 197 -10.92 -6.27 -20.16
CA ILE A 197 -11.56 -7.57 -20.38
C ILE A 197 -10.47 -8.60 -20.68
N ILE A 198 -10.47 -9.66 -19.90
CA ILE A 198 -9.55 -10.81 -20.06
C ILE A 198 -10.21 -11.83 -20.98
N SER A 199 -9.55 -12.16 -22.08
CA SER A 199 -9.90 -13.33 -22.89
C SER A 199 -9.16 -14.53 -22.34
N MET A 200 -9.89 -15.48 -21.76
CA MET A 200 -9.36 -16.75 -21.26
C MET A 200 -9.29 -17.81 -22.36
#